data_AF-D7CXH9-F1
#
_entry.id   AF-D7CXH9-F1
#
_cell.length_a   1.000
_cell.length_b   1.000
_cell.length_c   1.000
_cell.angle_alpha   90.00
_cell.angle_beta   90.00
_cell.angle_gamma   90.00
#
_symmetry.space_group_name_H-M   'P 1'
#
loop_
_entity.id
_entity.type
_entity.pdbx_description
1 polymer ?
#
loop_
_entity_poly.entity_id
_entity_poly.type
_entity_poly.pdbx_seq_one_letter_code
_entity_poly.pdbx_strand_id
1 'polypeptide(L)'
;MADVDFDVIIIGAGQASVPLARALAEAGREVALAERKHLGGSCVNFGCTPTKAVISSAKVAHLARRAADYGVHVGAVEVDLEAVLARAESILQSSRQSLRSTLDEAGVRLIEGSARLAGRHGEAFGVQVGGETLRAGAVVLNTGTRTAIPPIEGLEALVEGGRVLTAETWLAQRTVPKHLAVLGGSYIGLELGQFYRRMGSEVTIFETAERIAAREDEDVSRALQALLEGEGVRFHLGAQVERVSAQSEGLELHLEGGERVAASHLLIAAGRQPNTDALDLSSVGLEPDDGGFLEVDERLASKVAGIWVAGDIRGGPMFTHTAYDDFEVLASQLLGEGERTAERLVPYAMFTDPQLGRVGMSEREAREAGFEVRVATYDMKANGRARALGEEDGFVKVVVDARTQKLLGAAVLAAEGAELVHVFVALMNAGAPYTVLDRALHIHPTLSEATKSVVKGLGA
;
A
#
# COMPACT_ATOMS: atom_id res chain seq x y z
N MET A 1 36.62 -3.56 21.41
CA MET A 1 35.95 -2.54 20.57
C MET A 1 36.52 -2.46 19.15
N ALA A 2 37.68 -3.04 18.84
CA ALA A 2 38.33 -2.95 17.50
C ALA A 2 37.85 -4.01 16.46
N ASP A 3 36.60 -4.49 16.55
CA ASP A 3 36.11 -5.60 15.70
C ASP A 3 34.78 -5.29 14.97
N VAL A 4 34.40 -4.01 14.93
CA VAL A 4 33.14 -3.52 14.33
C VAL A 4 33.49 -2.40 13.35
N ASP A 5 33.05 -2.52 12.09
CA ASP A 5 33.24 -1.50 11.05
C ASP A 5 32.16 -0.42 11.11
N PHE A 6 30.94 -0.79 11.52
CA PHE A 6 29.77 0.08 11.63
C PHE A 6 28.99 -0.18 12.91
N ASP A 7 28.51 0.86 13.57
CA ASP A 7 27.59 0.68 14.71
C ASP A 7 26.30 -0.04 14.27
N VAL A 8 25.78 0.35 13.10
CA VAL A 8 24.55 -0.22 12.52
C VAL A 8 24.70 -0.43 11.02
N ILE A 9 24.35 -1.62 10.54
CA ILE A 9 24.11 -1.87 9.11
C ILE A 9 22.61 -2.04 8.87
N ILE A 10 22.06 -1.27 7.93
CA ILE A 10 20.66 -1.37 7.50
C ILE A 10 20.61 -2.09 6.16
N ILE A 11 19.85 -3.18 6.05
CA ILE A 11 19.68 -3.96 4.82
C ILE A 11 18.32 -3.64 4.21
N GLY A 12 18.35 -2.98 3.05
CA GLY A 12 17.19 -2.50 2.29
C GLY A 12 16.92 -1.01 2.53
N ALA A 13 16.64 -0.27 1.46
CA ALA A 13 16.35 1.18 1.48
C ALA A 13 14.86 1.50 1.46
N GLY A 14 14.04 0.72 2.20
CA GLY A 14 12.62 0.98 2.38
C GLY A 14 12.34 2.27 3.16
N GLN A 15 11.05 2.55 3.40
CA GLN A 15 10.58 3.83 3.95
C GLN A 15 11.04 4.10 5.40
N ALA A 16 11.33 3.05 6.17
CA ALA A 16 11.96 3.17 7.49
C ALA A 16 13.47 3.48 7.41
N SER A 17 14.16 3.01 6.37
CA SER A 17 15.62 2.90 6.40
C SER A 17 16.33 4.22 6.22
N VAL A 18 15.91 5.04 5.26
CA VAL A 18 16.57 6.33 4.97
C VAL A 18 16.47 7.31 6.15
N PRO A 19 15.28 7.56 6.74
CA PRO A 19 15.20 8.43 7.91
C PRO A 19 15.92 7.85 9.12
N LEU A 20 15.88 6.53 9.33
CA LEU A 20 16.63 5.90 10.42
C LEU A 20 18.15 6.04 10.26
N ALA A 21 18.67 5.78 9.06
CA ALA A 21 20.09 5.90 8.76
C ALA A 21 20.59 7.32 9.00
N ARG A 22 19.82 8.31 8.54
CA ARG A 22 20.11 9.72 8.78
C ARG A 22 20.12 10.05 10.27
N ALA A 23 19.07 9.67 11.01
CA ALA A 23 18.97 9.99 12.43
C ALA A 23 20.12 9.36 13.25
N LEU A 24 20.50 8.12 12.93
CA LEU A 24 21.64 7.45 13.55
C LEU A 24 22.96 8.17 13.25
N ALA A 25 23.19 8.55 12.00
CA ALA A 25 24.42 9.24 11.59
C ALA A 25 24.50 10.66 12.19
N GLU A 26 23.40 11.41 12.21
CA GLU A 26 23.32 12.73 12.88
C GLU A 26 23.58 12.63 14.39
N ALA A 27 23.31 11.48 15.01
CA ALA A 27 23.66 11.17 16.40
C ALA A 27 25.10 10.68 16.58
N GLY A 28 25.93 10.71 15.53
CA GLY A 28 27.35 10.36 15.56
C GLY A 28 27.65 8.86 15.48
N ARG A 29 26.70 8.04 15.01
CA ARG A 29 26.92 6.59 14.79
C ARG A 29 27.51 6.34 13.42
N GLU A 30 28.39 5.35 13.30
CA GLU A 30 28.88 4.86 12.02
C GLU A 30 27.83 3.96 11.37
N VAL A 31 27.25 4.39 10.25
CA VAL A 31 26.11 3.72 9.59
C VAL A 31 26.43 3.35 8.15
N ALA A 32 26.15 2.11 7.79
CA ALA A 32 26.07 1.68 6.39
C ALA A 32 24.65 1.24 6.02
N LEU A 33 24.25 1.54 4.80
CA LEU A 33 22.98 1.12 4.22
C LEU A 33 23.25 0.30 2.95
N ALA A 34 22.76 -0.93 2.90
CA ALA A 34 22.88 -1.79 1.72
C ALA A 34 21.57 -1.82 0.92
N GLU A 35 21.63 -1.52 -0.37
CA GLU A 35 20.46 -1.55 -1.27
C GLU A 35 20.83 -2.16 -2.62
N ARG A 36 20.05 -3.15 -3.07
CA ARG A 36 20.35 -3.92 -4.29
C ARG A 36 19.74 -3.36 -5.58
N LYS A 37 18.70 -2.53 -5.47
CA LYS A 37 17.94 -1.96 -6.59
C LYS A 37 17.94 -0.44 -6.50
N HIS A 38 16.99 0.13 -5.78
CA HIS A 38 16.70 1.57 -5.82
C HIS A 38 16.31 2.08 -4.44
N LEU A 39 16.81 3.27 -4.08
CA LEU A 39 16.42 3.95 -2.86
C LEU A 39 14.90 4.21 -2.82
N GLY A 40 14.32 4.13 -1.63
CA GLY A 40 12.89 4.31 -1.39
C GLY A 40 12.05 3.04 -1.49
N GLY A 41 12.67 1.90 -1.81
CA GLY A 41 12.03 0.59 -1.84
C GLY A 41 10.87 0.49 -2.83
N SER A 42 9.92 -0.41 -2.58
CA SER A 42 8.76 -0.61 -3.48
C SER A 42 7.91 0.65 -3.62
N CYS A 43 7.67 1.38 -2.53
CA CYS A 43 6.80 2.56 -2.49
C CYS A 43 7.15 3.63 -3.54
N VAL A 44 8.42 4.05 -3.57
CA VAL A 44 8.87 5.10 -4.50
C VAL A 44 8.97 4.59 -5.92
N ASN A 45 9.36 3.33 -6.10
CA ASN A 45 9.86 2.85 -7.38
C ASN A 45 8.81 2.16 -8.23
N PHE A 46 7.88 1.44 -7.60
CA PHE A 46 6.93 0.60 -8.31
C PHE A 46 5.52 0.56 -7.68
N GLY A 47 5.35 1.18 -6.51
CA GLY A 47 4.10 1.22 -5.75
C GLY A 47 3.54 2.64 -5.64
N CYS A 48 3.38 3.14 -4.41
CA CYS A 48 2.60 4.33 -4.09
C CYS A 48 2.90 5.56 -4.97
N THR A 49 4.16 5.98 -5.12
CA THR A 49 4.52 7.19 -5.86
C THR A 49 4.08 7.12 -7.34
N PRO A 50 4.54 6.13 -8.14
CA PRO A 50 4.12 6.02 -9.53
C PRO A 50 2.63 5.72 -9.68
N THR A 51 2.05 4.84 -8.86
CA THR A 51 0.63 4.50 -8.95
C THR A 51 -0.25 5.74 -8.72
N LYS A 52 0.04 6.56 -7.71
CA LYS A 52 -0.74 7.77 -7.42
C LYS A 52 -0.53 8.84 -8.50
N ALA A 53 0.68 8.92 -9.08
CA ALA A 53 0.95 9.81 -10.20
C ALA A 53 0.11 9.44 -11.43
N VAL A 54 0.04 8.15 -11.80
CA VAL A 54 -0.72 7.72 -12.99
C VAL A 54 -2.23 7.74 -12.77
N ILE A 55 -2.72 7.47 -11.55
CA ILE A 55 -4.14 7.63 -11.19
C ILE A 55 -4.57 9.08 -11.33
N SER A 56 -3.73 10.04 -10.94
CA SER A 56 -3.99 11.46 -11.15
C SER A 56 -4.14 11.80 -12.65
N SER A 57 -3.27 11.25 -13.51
CA SER A 57 -3.42 11.40 -14.97
C SER A 57 -4.71 10.74 -15.49
N ALA A 58 -5.07 9.56 -14.99
CA ALA A 58 -6.30 8.87 -15.34
C ALA A 58 -7.56 9.64 -14.94
N LYS A 59 -7.53 10.32 -13.78
CA LYS A 59 -8.61 11.21 -13.35
C LYS A 59 -8.80 12.38 -14.32
N VAL A 60 -7.72 12.97 -14.83
CA VAL A 60 -7.80 14.01 -15.87
C VAL A 60 -8.45 13.47 -17.15
N ALA A 61 -8.04 12.28 -17.61
CA ALA A 61 -8.64 11.67 -18.80
C ALA A 61 -10.14 11.37 -18.61
N HIS A 62 -10.52 10.87 -17.44
CA HIS A 62 -11.92 10.61 -17.08
C HIS A 62 -12.74 11.91 -17.05
N LEU A 63 -12.24 12.96 -16.37
CA LEU A 63 -12.90 14.26 -16.30
C LEU A 63 -13.05 14.91 -17.69
N ALA A 64 -12.03 14.82 -18.55
CA ALA A 64 -12.11 15.32 -19.92
C ALA A 64 -13.20 14.62 -20.73
N ARG A 65 -13.37 13.30 -20.57
CA ARG A 65 -14.47 12.55 -21.20
C ARG A 65 -15.85 12.94 -20.64
N ARG A 66 -15.89 13.37 -19.38
CA ARG A 66 -17.10 13.88 -18.70
C ARG A 66 -17.27 15.40 -18.80
N ALA A 67 -16.48 16.11 -19.60
CA ALA A 67 -16.52 17.57 -19.67
C ALA A 67 -17.92 18.13 -19.97
N ALA A 68 -18.72 17.40 -20.75
CA ALA A 68 -20.09 17.77 -21.09
C ALA A 68 -21.02 17.84 -19.87
N ASP A 69 -20.77 17.05 -18.81
CA ASP A 69 -21.50 17.12 -17.54
C ASP A 69 -21.38 18.53 -16.90
N TYR A 70 -20.30 19.24 -17.24
CA TYR A 70 -19.99 20.59 -16.76
C TYR A 70 -20.28 21.68 -17.81
N GLY A 71 -20.97 21.34 -18.90
CA GLY A 71 -21.26 22.27 -19.99
C GLY A 71 -20.03 22.64 -20.84
N VAL A 72 -18.95 21.87 -20.76
CA VAL A 72 -17.74 22.06 -21.57
C VAL A 72 -17.69 21.01 -22.68
N HIS A 73 -17.53 21.47 -23.92
CA HIS A 73 -17.43 20.57 -25.08
C HIS A 73 -15.98 20.46 -25.53
N VAL A 74 -15.48 19.22 -25.57
CA VAL A 74 -14.14 18.87 -26.08
C VAL A 74 -14.26 17.86 -27.23
N GLY A 75 -13.20 17.71 -28.02
CA GLY A 75 -13.11 16.68 -29.04
C GLY A 75 -12.94 15.27 -28.46
N ALA A 76 -12.56 14.31 -29.31
CA ALA A 76 -12.20 12.97 -28.84
C ALA A 76 -11.01 13.05 -27.86
N VAL A 77 -11.16 12.40 -26.71
CA VAL A 77 -10.09 12.33 -25.69
C VAL A 77 -9.19 11.14 -25.99
N GLU A 78 -7.97 11.45 -26.43
CA GLU A 78 -6.89 10.51 -26.63
C GLU A 78 -5.92 10.57 -25.45
N VAL A 79 -5.38 9.42 -25.06
CA VAL A 79 -4.44 9.31 -23.94
C VAL A 79 -3.13 8.73 -24.44
N ASP A 80 -2.05 9.48 -24.23
CA ASP A 80 -0.68 9.03 -24.46
C ASP A 80 -0.16 8.34 -23.20
N LEU A 81 -0.20 7.00 -23.18
CA LEU A 81 0.27 6.21 -22.05
C LEU A 81 1.77 6.41 -21.80
N GLU A 82 2.57 6.57 -22.84
CA GLU A 82 4.02 6.76 -22.71
C GLU A 82 4.31 8.07 -21.98
N ALA A 83 3.64 9.16 -22.36
CA ALA A 83 3.74 10.44 -21.66
C ALA A 83 3.23 10.39 -20.20
N VAL A 84 2.15 9.64 -19.94
CA VAL A 84 1.62 9.43 -18.58
C VAL A 84 2.65 8.71 -17.70
N LEU A 85 3.27 7.65 -18.22
CA LEU A 85 4.30 6.89 -17.51
C LEU A 85 5.59 7.70 -17.34
N ALA A 86 6.03 8.45 -18.36
CA ALA A 86 7.19 9.33 -18.28
C ALA A 86 7.04 10.41 -17.20
N ARG A 87 5.83 10.97 -17.03
CA ARG A 87 5.53 11.88 -15.91
C ARG A 87 5.70 11.19 -14.55
N ALA A 88 5.17 9.98 -14.38
CA ALA A 88 5.33 9.23 -13.14
C ALA A 88 6.80 8.88 -12.85
N GLU A 89 7.56 8.52 -13.89
CA GLU A 89 9.00 8.26 -13.81
C GLU A 89 9.80 9.50 -13.41
N SER A 90 9.46 10.68 -13.94
CA SER A 90 10.13 11.92 -13.52
C SER A 90 9.96 12.20 -12.01
N ILE A 91 8.75 11.96 -11.48
CA ILE A 91 8.45 12.15 -10.05
C ILE A 91 9.25 11.16 -9.18
N LEU A 92 9.31 9.89 -9.57
CA LEU A 92 10.08 8.91 -8.79
C LEU A 92 11.60 9.12 -8.92
N GLN A 93 12.12 9.60 -10.06
CA GLN A 93 13.55 9.95 -10.17
C GLN A 93 13.92 11.12 -9.26
N SER A 94 13.06 12.15 -9.20
CA SER A 94 13.25 13.27 -8.25
C SER A 94 13.26 12.77 -6.79
N SER A 95 12.36 11.85 -6.46
CA SER A 95 12.30 11.22 -5.13
C SER A 95 13.59 10.43 -4.82
N ARG A 96 14.09 9.62 -5.76
CA ARG A 96 15.36 8.89 -5.61
C ARG A 96 16.54 9.82 -5.36
N GLN A 97 16.63 10.90 -6.14
CA GLN A 97 17.71 11.88 -6.00
C GLN A 97 17.66 12.54 -4.62
N SER A 98 16.48 12.93 -4.14
CA SER A 98 16.32 13.51 -2.80
C SER A 98 16.74 12.54 -1.70
N LEU A 99 16.37 11.25 -1.80
CA LEU A 99 16.81 10.23 -0.84
C LEU A 99 18.32 10.02 -0.87
N ARG A 100 18.93 10.04 -2.07
CA ARG A 100 20.39 9.94 -2.22
C ARG A 100 21.09 11.13 -1.55
N SER A 101 20.66 12.35 -1.86
CA SER A 101 21.21 13.57 -1.23
C SER A 101 21.07 13.53 0.29
N THR A 102 19.94 13.04 0.81
CA THR A 102 19.72 12.89 2.26
C THR A 102 20.75 11.97 2.91
N LEU A 103 21.11 10.85 2.27
CA LEU A 103 22.12 9.92 2.80
C LEU A 103 23.54 10.49 2.68
N ASP A 104 23.85 11.11 1.54
CA ASP A 104 25.17 11.71 1.29
C ASP A 104 25.44 12.89 2.27
N GLU A 105 24.44 13.75 2.52
CA GLU A 105 24.52 14.86 3.49
C GLU A 105 24.70 14.37 4.93
N ALA A 106 24.07 13.25 5.29
CA ALA A 106 24.20 12.63 6.61
C ALA A 106 25.50 11.83 6.79
N GLY A 107 26.29 11.63 5.72
CA GLY A 107 27.52 10.84 5.77
C GLY A 107 27.29 9.32 5.89
N VAL A 108 26.11 8.83 5.53
CA VAL A 108 25.80 7.38 5.56
C VAL A 108 26.53 6.69 4.40
N ARG A 109 27.26 5.60 4.68
CA ARG A 109 27.87 4.79 3.62
C ARG A 109 26.80 3.96 2.91
N LEU A 110 26.35 4.42 1.75
CA LEU A 110 25.49 3.63 0.86
C LEU A 110 26.30 2.61 0.06
N ILE A 111 25.92 1.34 0.15
CA ILE A 111 26.54 0.21 -0.55
C ILE A 111 25.52 -0.40 -1.50
N GLU A 112 25.79 -0.28 -2.80
CA GLU A 112 24.93 -0.84 -3.83
C GLU A 112 25.24 -2.33 -4.03
N GLY A 113 24.27 -3.18 -3.70
CA GLY A 113 24.44 -4.62 -3.83
C GLY A 113 23.45 -5.42 -2.99
N SER A 114 23.35 -6.71 -3.32
CA SER A 114 22.61 -7.65 -2.48
C SER A 114 23.40 -7.93 -1.22
N ALA A 115 22.76 -7.74 -0.06
CA ALA A 115 23.34 -8.03 1.23
C ALA A 115 22.68 -9.26 1.86
N ARG A 116 23.49 -10.04 2.58
CA ARG A 116 23.04 -11.16 3.41
C ARG A 116 23.82 -11.19 4.71
N LEU A 117 23.24 -11.80 5.73
CA LEU A 117 23.93 -12.09 6.98
C LEU A 117 25.03 -13.14 6.72
N ALA A 118 26.12 -13.04 7.46
CA ALA A 118 27.29 -13.92 7.35
C ALA A 118 27.71 -14.47 8.72
N GLY A 119 26.73 -14.64 9.61
CA GLY A 119 26.92 -15.11 10.98
C GLY A 119 27.48 -14.08 11.95
N ARG A 120 28.10 -14.56 13.03
CA ARG A 120 28.70 -13.74 14.08
C ARG A 120 30.22 -13.78 14.04
N HIS A 121 30.84 -12.63 14.31
CA HIS A 121 32.27 -12.48 14.54
C HIS A 121 32.47 -11.89 15.95
N GLY A 122 32.56 -12.77 16.95
CA GLY A 122 32.51 -12.36 18.35
C GLY A 122 31.15 -11.72 18.68
N GLU A 123 31.18 -10.49 19.17
CA GLU A 123 29.98 -9.71 19.50
C GLU A 123 29.33 -9.04 18.29
N ALA A 124 30.02 -8.97 17.14
CA ALA A 124 29.56 -8.32 15.94
C ALA A 124 28.81 -9.28 14.99
N PHE A 125 27.95 -8.72 14.15
CA PHE A 125 27.32 -9.40 13.02
C PHE A 125 28.15 -9.24 11.76
N GLY A 126 28.37 -10.33 11.03
CA GLY A 126 28.90 -10.27 9.66
C GLY A 126 27.79 -9.97 8.67
N VAL A 127 28.01 -9.02 7.77
CA VAL A 127 27.14 -8.73 6.62
C VAL A 127 27.96 -8.76 5.35
N GLN A 128 27.60 -9.65 4.42
CA GLN A 128 28.24 -9.71 3.12
C GLN A 128 27.46 -8.90 2.11
N VAL A 129 28.12 -7.93 1.46
CA VAL A 129 27.54 -7.04 0.44
C VAL A 129 28.64 -6.60 -0.51
N GLY A 130 28.38 -6.45 -1.81
CA GLY A 130 29.37 -5.91 -2.75
C GLY A 130 30.69 -6.68 -2.87
N GLY A 131 30.73 -7.95 -2.43
CA GLY A 131 31.96 -8.76 -2.39
C GLY A 131 32.83 -8.56 -1.14
N GLU A 132 32.48 -7.61 -0.26
CA GLU A 132 33.11 -7.40 1.05
C GLU A 132 32.26 -8.05 2.17
N THR A 133 32.90 -8.33 3.31
CA THR A 133 32.22 -8.72 4.54
C THR A 133 32.49 -7.66 5.58
N LEU A 134 31.43 -6.99 6.02
CA LEU A 134 31.46 -5.91 7.00
C LEU A 134 30.98 -6.41 8.34
N ARG A 135 31.45 -5.79 9.42
CA ARG A 135 31.09 -6.12 10.79
C ARG A 135 30.26 -5.02 11.42
N ALA A 136 29.11 -5.38 11.98
CA ALA A 136 28.18 -4.43 12.58
C ALA A 136 27.88 -4.75 14.05
N GLY A 137 27.73 -3.73 14.89
CA GLY A 137 27.22 -3.89 16.25
C GLY A 137 25.75 -4.30 16.28
N ALA A 138 24.95 -3.75 15.37
CA ALA A 138 23.55 -4.11 15.16
C ALA A 138 23.19 -4.15 13.67
N VAL A 139 22.12 -4.88 13.34
CA VAL A 139 21.58 -4.97 11.98
C VAL A 139 20.09 -4.64 11.97
N VAL A 140 19.66 -3.82 11.03
CA VAL A 140 18.23 -3.57 10.77
C VAL A 140 17.85 -4.19 9.43
N LEU A 141 16.86 -5.08 9.44
CA LEU A 141 16.33 -5.74 8.25
C LEU A 141 15.07 -5.01 7.79
N ASN A 142 15.11 -4.43 6.59
CA ASN A 142 13.99 -3.76 5.94
C ASN A 142 13.98 -4.05 4.43
N THR A 143 14.04 -5.33 4.07
CA THR A 143 14.06 -5.77 2.65
C THR A 143 12.67 -5.82 2.01
N GLY A 144 11.62 -5.53 2.79
CA GLY A 144 10.24 -5.49 2.33
C GLY A 144 9.77 -6.80 1.68
N THR A 145 8.90 -6.66 0.69
CA THR A 145 8.21 -7.77 0.01
C THR A 145 8.21 -7.57 -1.51
N ARG A 146 7.90 -8.64 -2.24
CA ARG A 146 7.72 -8.68 -3.71
C ARG A 146 6.35 -9.27 -4.07
N THR A 147 5.96 -9.20 -5.33
CA THR A 147 4.71 -9.84 -5.82
C THR A 147 4.76 -11.34 -5.54
N ALA A 148 3.75 -11.88 -4.87
CA ALA A 148 3.60 -13.33 -4.76
C ALA A 148 3.04 -13.86 -6.09
N ILE A 149 3.69 -14.86 -6.69
CA ILE A 149 3.20 -15.54 -7.89
C ILE A 149 2.31 -16.71 -7.42
N PRO A 150 0.99 -16.68 -7.69
CA PRO A 150 0.12 -17.78 -7.31
C PRO A 150 0.52 -19.08 -8.01
N PRO A 151 0.34 -20.25 -7.37
CA PRO A 151 0.68 -21.55 -7.96
C PRO A 151 -0.36 -21.99 -9.01
N ILE A 152 -0.50 -21.20 -10.07
CA ILE A 152 -1.40 -21.44 -11.21
C ILE A 152 -0.60 -22.08 -12.34
N GLU A 153 -1.14 -23.13 -12.96
CA GLU A 153 -0.43 -23.88 -13.98
C GLU A 153 -0.02 -22.97 -15.15
N GLY A 154 1.27 -23.01 -15.52
CA GLY A 154 1.83 -22.22 -16.62
C GLY A 154 2.13 -20.75 -16.31
N LEU A 155 1.66 -20.19 -15.20
CA LEU A 155 1.82 -18.76 -14.90
C LEU A 155 3.29 -18.36 -14.68
N GLU A 156 4.05 -19.13 -13.91
CA GLU A 156 5.44 -18.80 -13.55
C GLU A 156 6.33 -18.65 -14.80
N ALA A 157 6.19 -19.55 -15.77
CA ALA A 157 6.95 -19.52 -17.02
C ALA A 157 6.62 -18.30 -17.92
N LEU A 158 5.52 -17.59 -17.65
CA LEU A 158 5.07 -16.44 -18.44
C LEU A 158 5.46 -15.09 -17.82
N VAL A 159 5.94 -15.07 -16.56
CA VAL A 159 6.28 -13.82 -15.84
C VAL A 159 7.34 -13.01 -16.57
N GLU A 160 8.33 -13.66 -17.17
CA GLU A 160 9.41 -12.98 -17.92
C GLU A 160 9.02 -12.60 -19.36
N GLY A 161 7.86 -13.07 -19.85
CA GLY A 161 7.42 -12.93 -21.23
C GLY A 161 6.81 -11.56 -21.61
N GLY A 162 6.85 -10.57 -20.71
CA GLY A 162 6.38 -9.20 -20.93
C GLY A 162 4.86 -9.00 -20.97
N ARG A 163 4.06 -10.06 -21.09
CA ARG A 163 2.58 -10.00 -21.04
C ARG A 163 2.01 -10.21 -19.64
N VAL A 164 2.82 -10.67 -18.71
CA VAL A 164 2.45 -10.81 -17.29
C VAL A 164 3.12 -9.66 -16.52
N LEU A 165 2.29 -8.76 -16.03
CA LEU A 165 2.68 -7.58 -15.26
C LEU A 165 2.65 -7.92 -13.77
N THR A 166 3.65 -7.43 -13.07
CA THR A 166 3.77 -7.51 -11.61
C THR A 166 3.94 -6.10 -11.05
N ALA A 167 3.98 -5.96 -9.72
CA ALA A 167 4.31 -4.70 -9.08
C ALA A 167 5.63 -4.11 -9.60
N GLU A 168 6.63 -4.92 -10.00
CA GLU A 168 7.92 -4.42 -10.48
C GLU A 168 7.96 -4.08 -11.97
N THR A 169 7.06 -4.63 -12.79
CA THR A 169 7.15 -4.57 -14.26
C THR A 169 6.09 -3.70 -14.93
N TRP A 170 4.99 -3.36 -14.24
CA TRP A 170 3.86 -2.64 -14.87
C TRP A 170 4.24 -1.27 -15.43
N LEU A 171 5.18 -0.55 -14.82
CA LEU A 171 5.65 0.75 -15.31
C LEU A 171 6.35 0.67 -16.68
N ALA A 172 6.94 -0.48 -17.01
CA ALA A 172 7.62 -0.68 -18.29
C ALA A 172 6.63 -0.93 -19.44
N GLN A 173 5.34 -1.12 -19.16
CA GLN A 173 4.31 -1.38 -20.16
C GLN A 173 3.95 -0.10 -20.94
N ARG A 174 4.65 0.17 -22.04
CA ARG A 174 4.48 1.41 -22.84
C ARG A 174 3.24 1.44 -23.72
N THR A 175 2.61 0.29 -23.98
CA THR A 175 1.41 0.21 -24.82
C THR A 175 0.19 -0.12 -23.98
N VAL A 176 -0.94 0.51 -24.28
CA VAL A 176 -2.21 0.23 -23.60
C VAL A 176 -2.62 -1.22 -23.91
N PRO A 177 -2.76 -2.10 -22.90
CA PRO A 177 -3.29 -3.44 -23.12
C PRO A 177 -4.68 -3.38 -23.76
N LYS A 178 -4.89 -4.07 -24.87
CA LYS A 178 -6.24 -4.22 -25.44
C LYS A 178 -7.25 -4.74 -24.39
N HIS A 179 -6.86 -5.77 -23.66
CA HIS A 179 -7.63 -6.35 -22.55
C HIS A 179 -6.68 -6.79 -21.44
N LEU A 180 -6.82 -6.16 -20.27
CA LEU A 180 -6.08 -6.50 -19.06
C LEU A 180 -6.92 -7.41 -18.17
N ALA A 181 -6.47 -8.65 -17.98
CA ALA A 181 -6.93 -9.50 -16.89
C ALA A 181 -6.16 -9.12 -15.61
N VAL A 182 -6.82 -9.10 -14.46
CA VAL A 182 -6.21 -8.82 -13.15
C VAL A 182 -6.52 -9.96 -12.19
N LEU A 183 -5.51 -10.58 -11.60
CA LEU A 183 -5.68 -11.55 -10.51
C LEU A 183 -5.63 -10.84 -9.17
N GLY A 184 -6.74 -10.82 -8.44
CA GLY A 184 -6.89 -10.18 -7.14
C GLY A 184 -7.76 -8.92 -7.20
N GLY A 185 -8.90 -8.96 -6.51
CA GLY A 185 -9.88 -7.87 -6.37
C GLY A 185 -9.66 -7.00 -5.15
N SER A 186 -8.40 -6.76 -4.77
CA SER A 186 -8.01 -5.93 -3.63
C SER A 186 -7.31 -4.65 -4.09
N TYR A 187 -6.80 -3.86 -3.14
CA TYR A 187 -6.29 -2.50 -3.30
C TYR A 187 -5.51 -2.24 -4.60
N ILE A 188 -4.45 -3.01 -4.84
CA ILE A 188 -3.57 -2.85 -6.01
C ILE A 188 -4.31 -3.17 -7.32
N GLY A 189 -5.09 -4.26 -7.33
CA GLY A 189 -5.82 -4.70 -8.51
C GLY A 189 -6.94 -3.74 -8.91
N LEU A 190 -7.66 -3.20 -7.93
CA LEU A 190 -8.71 -2.20 -8.17
C LEU A 190 -8.14 -0.87 -8.66
N GLU A 191 -7.08 -0.36 -8.01
CA GLU A 191 -6.40 0.89 -8.39
C GLU A 191 -5.84 0.82 -9.82
N LEU A 192 -5.04 -0.21 -10.13
CA LEU A 192 -4.46 -0.36 -11.46
C LEU A 192 -5.50 -0.78 -12.51
N GLY A 193 -6.53 -1.53 -12.13
CA GLY A 193 -7.65 -1.86 -12.99
C GLY A 193 -8.39 -0.61 -13.47
N GLN A 194 -8.77 0.29 -12.56
CA GLN A 194 -9.41 1.56 -12.91
C GLN A 194 -8.48 2.45 -13.74
N PHE A 195 -7.19 2.51 -13.40
CA PHE A 195 -6.19 3.23 -14.18
C PHE A 195 -6.18 2.75 -15.65
N TYR A 196 -5.93 1.46 -15.90
CA TYR A 196 -5.86 0.92 -17.27
C TYR A 196 -7.19 1.00 -18.00
N ARG A 197 -8.32 0.89 -17.28
CA ARG A 197 -9.66 1.13 -17.84
C ARG A 197 -9.78 2.55 -18.39
N ARG A 198 -9.36 3.55 -17.63
CA ARG A 198 -9.39 4.97 -18.02
C ARG A 198 -8.35 5.32 -19.10
N MET A 199 -7.26 4.55 -19.22
CA MET A 199 -6.33 4.63 -20.36
C MET A 199 -6.89 4.02 -21.65
N GLY A 200 -7.96 3.22 -21.58
CA GLY A 200 -8.66 2.66 -22.74
C GLY A 200 -8.66 1.13 -22.84
N SER A 201 -8.11 0.43 -21.85
CA SER A 201 -8.14 -1.05 -21.84
C SER A 201 -9.56 -1.55 -21.56
N GLU A 202 -9.93 -2.71 -22.12
CA GLU A 202 -10.92 -3.56 -21.45
C GLU A 202 -10.27 -4.15 -20.19
N VAL A 203 -11.03 -4.27 -19.09
CA VAL A 203 -10.49 -4.79 -17.82
C VAL A 203 -11.43 -5.85 -17.26
N THR A 204 -10.85 -6.98 -16.87
CA THR A 204 -11.54 -8.06 -16.15
C THR A 204 -10.75 -8.42 -14.90
N ILE A 205 -11.39 -8.36 -13.73
CA ILE A 205 -10.77 -8.68 -12.44
C ILE A 205 -11.31 -10.02 -11.93
N PHE A 206 -10.40 -10.91 -11.58
CA PHE A 206 -10.69 -12.23 -11.00
C PHE A 206 -10.41 -12.20 -9.51
N GLU A 207 -11.36 -12.63 -8.72
CA GLU A 207 -11.27 -12.70 -7.25
C GLU A 207 -11.83 -14.04 -6.79
N THR A 208 -11.09 -14.72 -5.92
CA THR A 208 -11.49 -16.03 -5.38
C THR A 208 -12.55 -15.87 -4.30
N ALA A 209 -12.60 -14.73 -3.62
CA ALA A 209 -13.70 -14.38 -2.74
C ALA A 209 -14.99 -14.02 -3.52
N GLU A 210 -16.13 -14.18 -2.86
CA GLU A 210 -17.45 -13.79 -3.39
C GLU A 210 -17.62 -12.27 -3.60
N ARG A 211 -16.66 -11.46 -3.13
CA ARG A 211 -16.68 -9.99 -3.19
C ARG A 211 -15.28 -9.42 -3.32
N ILE A 212 -15.16 -8.30 -4.04
CA ILE A 212 -13.94 -7.49 -4.01
C ILE A 212 -13.73 -6.85 -2.65
N ALA A 213 -12.48 -6.48 -2.35
CA ALA A 213 -12.09 -5.87 -1.09
C ALA A 213 -12.68 -6.61 0.12
N ALA A 214 -12.62 -7.95 0.12
CA ALA A 214 -13.38 -8.83 1.03
C ALA A 214 -13.13 -8.62 2.53
N ARG A 215 -12.10 -7.84 2.91
CA ARG A 215 -11.83 -7.43 4.29
C ARG A 215 -12.76 -6.31 4.76
N GLU A 216 -13.34 -5.56 3.83
CA GLU A 216 -14.30 -4.49 4.12
C GLU A 216 -15.69 -5.05 4.50
N ASP A 217 -16.53 -4.19 5.07
CA ASP A 217 -17.95 -4.49 5.17
C ASP A 217 -18.58 -4.60 3.78
N GLU A 218 -19.61 -5.44 3.66
CA GLU A 218 -20.28 -5.75 2.39
C GLU A 218 -20.82 -4.51 1.66
N ASP A 219 -21.32 -3.52 2.40
CA ASP A 219 -21.82 -2.27 1.83
C ASP A 219 -20.73 -1.46 1.14
N VAL A 220 -19.52 -1.44 1.69
CA VAL A 220 -18.33 -0.80 1.10
C VAL A 220 -17.89 -1.56 -0.16
N SER A 221 -17.73 -2.89 -0.07
CA SER A 221 -17.35 -3.73 -1.23
C SER A 221 -18.32 -3.58 -2.40
N ARG A 222 -19.62 -3.63 -2.13
CA ARG A 222 -20.66 -3.51 -3.15
C ARG A 222 -20.68 -2.13 -3.80
N ALA A 223 -20.49 -1.06 -3.01
CA ALA A 223 -20.43 0.29 -3.56
C ALA A 223 -19.21 0.47 -4.48
N LEU A 224 -18.03 0.01 -4.05
CA LEU A 224 -16.82 0.02 -4.88
C LEU A 224 -17.02 -0.78 -6.19
N GLN A 225 -17.62 -1.96 -6.10
CA GLN A 225 -17.87 -2.80 -7.27
C GLN A 225 -18.79 -2.09 -8.27
N ALA A 226 -19.93 -1.57 -7.80
CA ALA A 226 -20.89 -0.88 -8.66
C ALA A 226 -20.28 0.35 -9.36
N LEU A 227 -19.38 1.07 -8.69
CA LEU A 227 -18.67 2.21 -9.28
C LEU A 227 -17.76 1.78 -10.43
N LEU A 228 -16.97 0.72 -10.21
CA LEU A 228 -16.05 0.20 -11.22
C LEU A 228 -16.78 -0.48 -12.39
N GLU A 229 -17.86 -1.19 -12.12
CA GLU A 229 -18.77 -1.74 -13.15
C GLU A 229 -19.40 -0.64 -13.99
N GLY A 230 -19.78 0.49 -13.36
CA GLY A 230 -20.28 1.68 -14.04
C GLY A 230 -19.27 2.28 -15.03
N GLU A 231 -17.97 2.13 -14.79
CA GLU A 231 -16.92 2.49 -15.75
C GLU A 231 -16.65 1.39 -16.80
N GLY A 232 -17.23 0.20 -16.66
CA GLY A 232 -17.08 -0.92 -17.58
C GLY A 232 -16.00 -1.93 -17.20
N VAL A 233 -15.57 -1.95 -15.94
CA VAL A 233 -14.74 -3.05 -15.39
C VAL A 233 -15.63 -4.27 -15.18
N ARG A 234 -15.16 -5.45 -15.60
CA ARG A 234 -15.85 -6.73 -15.39
C ARG A 234 -15.25 -7.48 -14.21
N PHE A 235 -16.06 -8.25 -13.49
CA PHE A 235 -15.63 -9.06 -12.35
C PHE A 235 -16.03 -10.52 -12.53
N HIS A 236 -15.10 -11.43 -12.22
CA HIS A 236 -15.37 -12.85 -11.95
C HIS A 236 -15.07 -13.08 -10.47
N LEU A 237 -16.11 -13.11 -9.65
CA LEU A 237 -16.05 -13.33 -8.20
C LEU A 237 -16.32 -14.80 -7.89
N GLY A 238 -15.79 -15.30 -6.77
CA GLY A 238 -15.86 -16.73 -6.44
C GLY A 238 -15.20 -17.61 -7.50
N ALA A 239 -14.27 -17.05 -8.30
CA ALA A 239 -13.74 -17.68 -9.49
C ALA A 239 -12.25 -18.01 -9.31
N GLN A 240 -11.89 -19.26 -9.56
CA GLN A 240 -10.51 -19.72 -9.52
C GLN A 240 -9.95 -19.88 -10.94
N VAL A 241 -8.78 -19.29 -11.18
CA VAL A 241 -8.01 -19.50 -12.42
C VAL A 241 -7.06 -20.67 -12.17
N GLU A 242 -7.22 -21.77 -12.90
CA GLU A 242 -6.45 -23.00 -12.70
C GLU A 242 -5.18 -23.04 -13.57
N ARG A 243 -5.26 -22.43 -14.77
CA ARG A 243 -4.17 -22.44 -15.75
C ARG A 243 -4.13 -21.13 -16.54
N VAL A 244 -2.92 -20.68 -16.87
CA VAL A 244 -2.68 -19.59 -17.82
C VAL A 244 -1.79 -20.13 -18.94
N SER A 245 -2.20 -19.94 -20.19
CA SER A 245 -1.43 -20.34 -21.37
C SER A 245 -1.18 -19.17 -22.31
N ALA A 246 0.01 -19.13 -22.91
CA ALA A 246 0.31 -18.20 -23.99
C ALA A 246 -0.53 -18.53 -25.24
N GLN A 247 -0.97 -17.49 -25.92
CA GLN A 247 -1.59 -17.54 -27.24
C GLN A 247 -0.78 -16.67 -28.22
N SER A 248 -1.01 -16.83 -29.53
CA SER A 248 -0.33 -16.01 -30.55
C SER A 248 -0.46 -14.50 -30.26
N GLU A 249 -1.67 -14.06 -29.92
CA GLU A 249 -2.04 -12.65 -29.70
C GLU A 249 -2.40 -12.33 -28.23
N GLY A 250 -1.87 -13.07 -27.25
CA GLY A 250 -2.08 -12.75 -25.84
C GLY A 250 -1.89 -13.93 -24.89
N LEU A 251 -2.81 -14.05 -23.96
CA LEU A 251 -2.92 -15.06 -22.92
C LEU A 251 -4.35 -15.62 -22.93
N GLU A 252 -4.51 -16.85 -22.46
CA GLU A 252 -5.81 -17.46 -22.17
C GLU A 252 -5.79 -17.95 -20.73
N LEU A 253 -6.74 -17.47 -19.93
CA LEU A 253 -6.99 -17.89 -18.56
C LEU A 253 -8.07 -18.98 -18.59
N HIS A 254 -7.77 -20.13 -17.99
CA HIS A 254 -8.70 -21.25 -17.83
C HIS A 254 -9.23 -21.23 -16.41
N LEU A 255 -10.53 -21.05 -16.27
CA LEU A 255 -11.21 -21.00 -14.98
C LEU A 255 -11.69 -22.40 -14.60
N GLU A 256 -11.84 -22.62 -13.30
CA GLU A 256 -12.59 -23.76 -12.77
C GLU A 256 -13.98 -23.82 -13.41
N GLY A 257 -14.43 -25.02 -13.78
CA GLY A 257 -15.69 -25.21 -14.51
C GLY A 257 -15.58 -25.09 -16.04
N GLY A 258 -14.37 -24.82 -16.57
CA GLY A 258 -14.06 -24.91 -18.01
C GLY A 258 -14.30 -23.65 -18.82
N GLU A 259 -14.70 -22.54 -18.19
CA GLU A 259 -14.74 -21.23 -18.82
C GLU A 259 -13.32 -20.77 -19.21
N ARG A 260 -13.22 -20.05 -20.33
CA ARG A 260 -11.95 -19.51 -20.84
C ARG A 260 -12.10 -18.03 -21.12
N VAL A 261 -11.13 -17.26 -20.66
CA VAL A 261 -11.06 -15.82 -20.89
C VAL A 261 -9.76 -15.49 -21.60
N ALA A 262 -9.87 -15.00 -22.84
CA ALA A 262 -8.73 -14.43 -23.56
C ALA A 262 -8.41 -13.03 -23.02
N ALA A 263 -7.13 -12.69 -22.88
CA ALA A 263 -6.67 -11.36 -22.50
C ALA A 263 -5.36 -11.03 -23.23
N SER A 264 -5.04 -9.77 -23.45
CA SER A 264 -3.75 -9.41 -24.06
C SER A 264 -2.62 -9.40 -23.03
N HIS A 265 -2.93 -8.99 -21.80
CA HIS A 265 -2.00 -8.93 -20.67
C HIS A 265 -2.69 -9.41 -19.39
N LEU A 266 -1.88 -9.82 -18.41
CA LEU A 266 -2.31 -10.24 -17.08
C LEU A 266 -1.55 -9.44 -16.02
N LEU A 267 -2.24 -8.80 -15.08
CA LEU A 267 -1.65 -8.18 -13.89
C LEU A 267 -1.83 -9.11 -12.68
N ILE A 268 -0.74 -9.44 -12.01
CA ILE A 268 -0.78 -10.19 -10.74
C ILE A 268 -0.85 -9.21 -9.56
N ALA A 269 -1.99 -9.19 -8.88
CA ALA A 269 -2.26 -8.41 -7.68
C ALA A 269 -2.81 -9.30 -6.53
N ALA A 270 -2.38 -10.57 -6.49
CA ALA A 270 -2.94 -11.62 -5.63
C ALA A 270 -2.23 -11.79 -4.27
N GLY A 271 -1.24 -10.95 -3.94
CA GLY A 271 -0.53 -11.03 -2.67
C GLY A 271 0.92 -10.56 -2.73
N ARG A 272 1.58 -10.61 -1.58
CA ARG A 272 2.98 -10.21 -1.39
C ARG A 272 3.75 -11.28 -0.65
N GLN A 273 5.00 -11.51 -1.05
CA GLN A 273 5.92 -12.46 -0.42
C GLN A 273 7.11 -11.68 0.19
N PRO A 274 7.52 -11.95 1.43
CA PRO A 274 8.67 -11.30 2.07
C PRO A 274 9.99 -11.70 1.41
N ASN A 275 10.95 -10.77 1.41
CA ASN A 275 12.30 -10.98 0.84
C ASN A 275 13.28 -11.54 1.88
N THR A 276 12.85 -12.56 2.64
CA THR A 276 13.64 -13.24 3.68
C THR A 276 14.58 -14.31 3.12
N ASP A 277 14.22 -14.88 1.97
CA ASP A 277 14.99 -15.89 1.24
C ASP A 277 16.39 -15.43 0.80
N ALA A 278 16.60 -14.12 0.65
CA ALA A 278 17.88 -13.55 0.25
C ALA A 278 18.84 -13.23 1.42
N LEU A 279 18.42 -13.43 2.67
CA LEU A 279 19.12 -12.86 3.85
C LEU A 279 20.07 -13.83 4.58
N ASP A 280 20.05 -15.13 4.28
CA ASP A 280 20.80 -16.18 5.01
C ASP A 280 20.58 -16.10 6.54
N LEU A 281 19.30 -16.09 6.93
CA LEU A 281 18.84 -15.95 8.32
C LEU A 281 19.40 -17.04 9.26
N SER A 282 19.59 -18.25 8.74
CA SER A 282 20.16 -19.38 9.48
C SER A 282 21.55 -19.10 10.03
N SER A 283 22.34 -18.26 9.35
CA SER A 283 23.70 -17.91 9.79
C SER A 283 23.74 -17.24 11.18
N VAL A 284 22.64 -16.62 11.59
CA VAL A 284 22.49 -15.94 12.90
C VAL A 284 21.44 -16.60 13.81
N GLY A 285 20.88 -17.74 13.40
CA GLY A 285 19.84 -18.45 14.15
C GLY A 285 18.44 -17.83 14.04
N LEU A 286 18.15 -17.05 12.99
CA LEU A 286 16.82 -16.57 12.66
C LEU A 286 16.14 -17.51 11.67
N GLU A 287 14.82 -17.60 11.78
CA GLU A 287 13.96 -18.39 10.89
C GLU A 287 12.67 -17.58 10.67
N PRO A 288 12.13 -17.57 9.44
CA PRO A 288 10.82 -16.98 9.20
C PRO A 288 9.68 -17.86 9.72
N ASP A 289 8.49 -17.28 9.84
CA ASP A 289 7.23 -18.00 10.07
C ASP A 289 6.81 -18.83 8.83
N ASP A 290 5.68 -19.55 8.95
CA ASP A 290 5.12 -20.36 7.85
C ASP A 290 4.77 -19.53 6.59
N GLY A 291 4.53 -18.22 6.75
CA GLY A 291 4.29 -17.28 5.67
C GLY A 291 5.56 -16.66 5.07
N GLY A 292 6.72 -16.98 5.64
CA GLY A 292 8.02 -16.44 5.24
C GLY A 292 8.39 -15.12 5.93
N PHE A 293 7.57 -14.59 6.84
CA PHE A 293 7.80 -13.30 7.50
C PHE A 293 8.66 -13.44 8.76
N LEU A 294 9.27 -12.34 9.20
CA LEU A 294 10.05 -12.32 10.44
C LEU A 294 9.21 -11.84 11.62
N GLU A 295 9.05 -12.70 12.62
CA GLU A 295 8.42 -12.32 13.89
C GLU A 295 9.31 -11.36 14.69
N VAL A 296 8.67 -10.33 15.26
CA VAL A 296 9.30 -9.35 16.16
C VAL A 296 8.36 -9.00 17.30
N ASP A 297 8.93 -8.44 18.37
CA ASP A 297 8.16 -7.86 19.45
C ASP A 297 7.58 -6.47 19.10
N GLU A 298 6.86 -5.87 20.05
CA GLU A 298 6.27 -4.53 19.91
C GLU A 298 7.31 -3.42 19.70
N ARG A 299 8.59 -3.67 19.98
CA ARG A 299 9.70 -2.73 19.81
C ARG A 299 10.48 -2.99 18.53
N LEU A 300 9.99 -3.90 17.69
CA LEU A 300 10.59 -4.31 16.41
C LEU A 300 11.92 -5.08 16.58
N ALA A 301 12.18 -5.63 17.76
CA ALA A 301 13.33 -6.50 18.00
C ALA A 301 13.00 -7.94 17.57
N SER A 302 13.96 -8.61 16.91
CA SER A 302 13.86 -10.04 16.64
C SER A 302 14.27 -10.87 17.87
N LYS A 303 14.12 -12.20 17.79
CA LYS A 303 14.64 -13.13 18.81
C LYS A 303 16.16 -13.10 19.00
N VAL A 304 16.91 -12.51 18.05
CA VAL A 304 18.36 -12.35 18.14
C VAL A 304 18.68 -10.92 18.53
N ALA A 305 19.19 -10.74 19.76
CA ALA A 305 19.56 -9.42 20.30
C ALA A 305 20.55 -8.70 19.36
N GLY A 306 20.20 -7.47 18.98
CA GLY A 306 20.96 -6.66 18.02
C GLY A 306 20.47 -6.77 16.57
N ILE A 307 19.51 -7.65 16.26
CA ILE A 307 18.81 -7.67 14.97
C ILE A 307 17.39 -7.11 15.14
N TRP A 308 17.09 -6.08 14.36
CA TRP A 308 15.82 -5.37 14.33
C TRP A 308 15.16 -5.56 12.97
N VAL A 309 13.83 -5.49 12.91
CA VAL A 309 13.08 -5.73 11.66
C VAL A 309 11.98 -4.69 11.48
N ALA A 310 11.95 -4.02 10.34
CA ALA A 310 10.98 -2.98 10.03
C ALA A 310 10.30 -3.19 8.67
N GLY A 311 9.12 -2.60 8.51
CA GLY A 311 8.37 -2.61 7.26
C GLY A 311 7.82 -3.99 6.89
N ASP A 312 7.46 -4.16 5.62
CA ASP A 312 6.63 -5.29 5.16
C ASP A 312 7.21 -6.69 5.42
N ILE A 313 8.52 -6.82 5.65
CA ILE A 313 9.19 -8.12 5.85
C ILE A 313 8.73 -8.82 7.16
N ARG A 314 8.12 -8.08 8.10
CA ARG A 314 7.58 -8.61 9.35
C ARG A 314 6.08 -8.96 9.29
N GLY A 315 5.44 -8.81 8.12
CA GLY A 315 4.01 -9.05 7.95
C GLY A 315 3.13 -7.96 8.56
N GLY A 316 1.86 -8.30 8.82
CA GLY A 316 0.86 -7.34 9.31
C GLY A 316 0.42 -6.30 8.25
N PRO A 317 -0.04 -5.11 8.67
CA PRO A 317 -0.38 -4.03 7.76
C PRO A 317 0.83 -3.49 6.98
N MET A 318 0.92 -3.86 5.71
CA MET A 318 2.01 -3.50 4.78
C MET A 318 1.71 -2.16 4.09
N PHE A 319 1.91 -1.05 4.81
CA PHE A 319 1.70 0.29 4.27
C PHE A 319 2.96 1.16 4.45
N THR A 320 3.16 2.11 3.54
CA THR A 320 4.29 3.05 3.63
C THR A 320 4.34 3.79 4.95
N HIS A 321 3.21 4.25 5.46
CA HIS A 321 3.16 5.00 6.72
C HIS A 321 3.41 4.10 7.94
N THR A 322 3.08 2.80 7.90
CA THR A 322 3.45 1.87 8.99
C THR A 322 4.95 1.61 8.97
N ALA A 323 5.57 1.48 7.80
CA ALA A 323 7.03 1.39 7.68
C ALA A 323 7.73 2.69 8.09
N TYR A 324 7.18 3.86 7.77
CA TYR A 324 7.73 5.14 8.24
C TYR A 324 7.62 5.26 9.77
N ASP A 325 6.49 4.87 10.34
CA ASP A 325 6.29 4.85 11.78
C ASP A 325 7.18 3.79 12.48
N ASP A 326 7.51 2.68 11.81
CA ASP A 326 8.52 1.72 12.30
C ASP A 326 9.90 2.38 12.45
N PHE A 327 10.25 3.37 11.62
CA PHE A 327 11.46 4.17 11.83
C PHE A 327 11.40 4.92 13.17
N GLU A 328 10.28 5.54 13.51
CA GLU A 328 10.15 6.28 14.78
C GLU A 328 10.24 5.34 15.98
N VAL A 329 9.70 4.12 15.87
CA VAL A 329 9.90 3.06 16.89
C VAL A 329 11.37 2.73 17.03
N LEU A 330 12.06 2.39 15.93
CA LEU A 330 13.48 2.04 15.96
C LEU A 330 14.38 3.18 16.44
N ALA A 331 14.07 4.42 16.06
CA ALA A 331 14.78 5.61 16.56
C ALA A 331 14.61 5.75 18.09
N SER A 332 13.40 5.50 18.62
CA SER A 332 13.16 5.46 20.06
C SER A 332 14.03 4.42 20.76
N GLN A 333 14.20 3.23 20.17
CA GLN A 333 15.00 2.14 20.76
C GLN A 333 16.52 2.33 20.62
N LEU A 334 16.99 2.86 19.48
CA LEU A 334 18.41 2.93 19.14
C LEU A 334 19.08 4.24 19.54
N LEU A 335 18.30 5.30 19.73
CA LEU A 335 18.76 6.65 20.07
C LEU A 335 18.10 7.24 21.32
N GLY A 336 16.90 6.78 21.69
CA GLY A 336 16.10 7.33 22.78
C GLY A 336 16.01 6.41 24.01
N GLU A 337 14.94 6.60 24.78
CA GLU A 337 14.66 5.83 26.02
C GLU A 337 13.83 4.55 25.75
N GLY A 338 13.49 4.26 24.49
CA GLY A 338 12.78 3.06 24.10
C GLY A 338 11.29 3.02 24.45
N GLU A 339 10.64 4.17 24.63
CA GLU A 339 9.24 4.28 25.06
C GLU A 339 8.21 4.00 23.95
N ARG A 340 8.58 4.17 22.67
CA ARG A 340 7.65 4.05 21.54
C ARG A 340 7.54 2.60 21.08
N THR A 341 6.31 2.12 20.87
CA THR A 341 6.04 0.75 20.37
C THR A 341 5.32 0.79 19.01
N ALA A 342 5.23 -0.37 18.37
CA ALA A 342 4.51 -0.61 17.14
C ALA A 342 2.99 -0.77 17.35
N GLU A 343 2.50 -0.70 18.60
CA GLU A 343 1.08 -0.66 18.92
C GLU A 343 0.48 0.69 18.52
N ARG A 344 -0.33 0.70 17.46
CA ARG A 344 -0.87 1.95 16.91
C ARG A 344 -2.17 1.72 16.16
N LEU A 345 -2.95 2.80 16.03
CA LEU A 345 -4.08 2.85 15.13
C LEU A 345 -3.58 2.98 13.68
N VAL A 346 -3.90 2.00 12.84
CA VAL A 346 -3.46 1.98 11.43
C VAL A 346 -4.59 2.41 10.51
N PRO A 347 -4.56 3.63 9.92
CA PRO A 347 -5.42 3.98 8.81
C PRO A 347 -4.89 3.44 7.49
N TYR A 348 -5.72 3.40 6.45
CA TYR A 348 -5.25 3.21 5.07
C TYR A 348 -6.20 3.87 4.09
N ALA A 349 -5.77 3.93 2.83
CA ALA A 349 -6.61 4.36 1.74
C ALA A 349 -6.47 3.47 0.51
N MET A 350 -7.58 3.25 -0.18
CA MET A 350 -7.61 2.84 -1.58
C MET A 350 -7.79 4.08 -2.44
N PHE A 351 -6.94 4.24 -3.45
CA PHE A 351 -6.93 5.38 -4.34
C PHE A 351 -7.67 5.09 -5.66
N THR A 352 -8.72 4.26 -5.59
CA THR A 352 -9.79 4.30 -6.59
C THR A 352 -10.40 5.71 -6.61
N ASP A 353 -11.23 5.99 -7.61
CA ASP A 353 -11.94 7.26 -7.74
C ASP A 353 -13.45 6.96 -7.84
N PRO A 354 -14.25 7.25 -6.79
CA PRO A 354 -13.87 7.87 -5.52
C PRO A 354 -12.93 7.02 -4.64
N GLN A 355 -12.19 7.71 -3.77
CA GLN A 355 -11.22 7.10 -2.86
C GLN A 355 -11.94 6.46 -1.67
N LEU A 356 -11.41 5.36 -1.13
CA LEU A 356 -11.81 4.84 0.17
C LEU A 356 -10.75 5.17 1.21
N GLY A 357 -11.07 6.00 2.20
CA GLY A 357 -10.29 6.14 3.43
C GLY A 357 -10.83 5.24 4.54
N ARG A 358 -9.95 4.55 5.28
CA ARG A 358 -10.31 3.61 6.36
C ARG A 358 -9.48 3.83 7.61
N VAL A 359 -10.12 3.65 8.77
CA VAL A 359 -9.45 3.59 10.07
C VAL A 359 -10.26 2.74 11.04
N GLY A 360 -9.60 1.98 11.89
CA GLY A 360 -10.24 1.18 12.94
C GLY A 360 -11.07 0.01 12.42
N MET A 361 -11.92 -0.51 13.30
CA MET A 361 -12.74 -1.69 13.04
C MET A 361 -13.85 -1.40 12.03
N SER A 362 -14.12 -2.37 11.17
CA SER A 362 -15.39 -2.49 10.44
C SER A 362 -16.56 -2.74 11.39
N GLU A 363 -17.80 -2.61 10.91
CA GLU A 363 -18.97 -2.96 11.71
C GLU A 363 -18.92 -4.44 12.13
N ARG A 364 -18.58 -5.32 11.18
CA ARG A 364 -18.45 -6.75 11.42
C ARG A 364 -17.42 -7.04 12.53
N GLU A 365 -16.22 -6.50 12.41
CA GLU A 365 -15.14 -6.70 13.40
C GLU A 365 -15.53 -6.15 14.79
N ALA A 366 -16.16 -4.98 14.85
CA ALA A 366 -16.61 -4.39 16.12
C ALA A 366 -17.66 -5.26 16.83
N ARG A 367 -18.59 -5.86 16.06
CA ARG A 367 -19.60 -6.79 16.61
C ARG A 367 -18.96 -8.11 17.05
N GLU A 368 -18.06 -8.68 16.25
CA GLU A 368 -17.29 -9.89 16.58
C GLU A 368 -16.44 -9.70 17.85
N ALA A 369 -15.88 -8.51 18.05
CA ALA A 369 -15.15 -8.14 19.26
C ALA A 369 -16.04 -7.88 20.50
N GLY A 370 -17.37 -8.00 20.37
CA GLY A 370 -18.32 -7.91 21.49
C GLY A 370 -18.71 -6.49 21.91
N PHE A 371 -18.45 -5.47 21.09
CA PHE A 371 -18.90 -4.11 21.37
C PHE A 371 -20.42 -3.95 21.20
N GLU A 372 -21.00 -3.02 21.94
CA GLU A 372 -22.37 -2.58 21.72
C GLU A 372 -22.37 -1.53 20.60
N VAL A 373 -22.52 -1.99 19.35
CA VAL A 373 -22.26 -1.15 18.18
C VAL A 373 -23.47 -0.32 17.75
N ARG A 374 -23.27 0.99 17.55
CA ARG A 374 -24.12 1.84 16.70
C ARG A 374 -23.37 2.21 15.43
N VAL A 375 -24.10 2.27 14.32
CA VAL A 375 -23.57 2.64 13.01
C VAL A 375 -24.38 3.79 12.46
N ALA A 376 -23.71 4.72 11.79
CA ALA A 376 -24.36 5.74 10.98
C ALA A 376 -23.66 5.87 9.64
N THR A 377 -24.45 6.13 8.60
CA THR A 377 -23.98 6.33 7.23
C THR A 377 -24.56 7.62 6.68
N TYR A 378 -23.74 8.37 5.95
CA TYR A 378 -24.11 9.62 5.30
C TYR A 378 -23.79 9.53 3.81
N ASP A 379 -24.82 9.63 2.97
CA ASP A 379 -24.70 9.60 1.52
C ASP A 379 -24.09 10.91 0.99
N MET A 380 -23.05 10.82 0.16
CA MET A 380 -22.37 11.99 -0.39
C MET A 380 -23.26 12.80 -1.36
N LYS A 381 -24.33 12.22 -1.90
CA LYS A 381 -25.39 12.94 -2.65
C LYS A 381 -26.09 14.01 -1.81
N ALA A 382 -26.10 13.89 -0.48
CA ALA A 382 -26.65 14.90 0.40
C ALA A 382 -25.65 16.04 0.69
N ASN A 383 -24.35 15.87 0.39
CA ASN A 383 -23.34 16.89 0.64
C ASN A 383 -23.37 18.00 -0.44
N GLY A 384 -23.60 19.25 -0.02
CA GLY A 384 -23.68 20.39 -0.95
C GLY A 384 -22.40 20.63 -1.75
N ARG A 385 -21.22 20.38 -1.17
CA ARG A 385 -19.94 20.51 -1.90
C ARG A 385 -19.74 19.38 -2.92
N ALA A 386 -20.05 18.14 -2.57
CA ALA A 386 -19.97 17.00 -3.48
C ALA A 386 -20.84 17.22 -4.74
N ARG A 387 -22.07 17.69 -4.54
CA ARG A 387 -22.97 18.10 -5.62
C ARG A 387 -22.40 19.22 -6.48
N ALA A 388 -21.84 20.26 -5.85
CA ALA A 388 -21.21 21.36 -6.57
C ALA A 388 -19.95 20.92 -7.37
N LEU A 389 -19.30 19.83 -6.96
CA LEU A 389 -18.17 19.25 -7.66
C LEU A 389 -18.58 18.29 -8.78
N GLY A 390 -19.82 17.78 -8.80
CA GLY A 390 -20.23 16.69 -9.69
C GLY A 390 -19.66 15.33 -9.30
N GLU A 391 -19.22 15.18 -8.04
CA GLU A 391 -18.54 14.01 -7.47
C GLU A 391 -19.31 13.51 -6.24
N GLU A 392 -20.52 13.02 -6.49
CA GLU A 392 -21.52 12.67 -5.46
C GLU A 392 -21.45 11.21 -5.01
N ASP A 393 -20.64 10.39 -5.66
CA ASP A 393 -20.59 8.96 -5.43
C ASP A 393 -19.96 8.60 -4.07
N GLY A 394 -20.60 7.63 -3.41
CA GLY A 394 -20.13 7.04 -2.16
C GLY A 394 -20.80 7.61 -0.90
N PHE A 395 -20.18 7.35 0.25
CA PHE A 395 -20.72 7.64 1.57
C PHE A 395 -19.62 7.72 2.63
N VAL A 396 -19.97 8.32 3.77
CA VAL A 396 -19.21 8.23 5.02
C VAL A 396 -19.94 7.30 5.97
N LYS A 397 -19.27 6.26 6.48
CA LYS A 397 -19.78 5.33 7.50
C LYS A 397 -18.93 5.41 8.75
N VAL A 398 -19.56 5.48 9.92
CA VAL A 398 -18.87 5.44 11.21
C VAL A 398 -19.45 4.33 12.09
N VAL A 399 -18.58 3.70 12.86
CA VAL A 399 -18.89 2.66 13.83
C VAL A 399 -18.52 3.21 15.20
N VAL A 400 -19.46 3.20 16.14
CA VAL A 400 -19.23 3.70 17.51
C VAL A 400 -19.64 2.68 18.56
N ASP A 401 -18.95 2.69 19.68
CA ASP A 401 -19.40 2.01 20.90
C ASP A 401 -20.53 2.83 21.54
N ALA A 402 -21.70 2.23 21.67
CA ALA A 402 -22.89 2.84 22.26
C ALA A 402 -22.68 3.25 23.72
N ARG A 403 -21.83 2.53 24.46
CA ARG A 403 -21.60 2.75 25.89
C ARG A 403 -20.69 3.94 26.13
N THR A 404 -19.56 3.99 25.42
CA THR A 404 -18.53 5.02 25.62
C THR A 404 -18.66 6.21 24.66
N GLN A 405 -19.49 6.09 23.62
CA GLN A 405 -19.62 7.05 22.53
C GLN A 405 -18.31 7.27 21.75
N LYS A 406 -17.31 6.41 21.92
CA LYS A 406 -16.05 6.46 21.16
C LYS A 406 -16.23 5.84 19.78
N LEU A 407 -15.50 6.39 18.81
CA LEU A 407 -15.37 5.77 17.48
C LEU A 407 -14.56 4.48 17.61
N LEU A 408 -15.08 3.42 17.00
CA LEU A 408 -14.39 2.13 16.82
C LEU A 408 -13.76 2.04 15.43
N GLY A 409 -14.35 2.71 14.44
CA GLY A 409 -13.80 2.83 13.09
C GLY A 409 -14.65 3.67 12.15
N ALA A 410 -14.11 3.92 10.97
CA ALA A 410 -14.77 4.66 9.91
C ALA A 410 -14.36 4.15 8.51
N ALA A 411 -15.28 4.30 7.55
CA ALA A 411 -15.07 4.10 6.13
C ALA A 411 -15.57 5.32 5.36
N VAL A 412 -14.71 5.92 4.53
CA VAL A 412 -14.97 7.17 3.82
C VAL A 412 -14.77 6.91 2.33
N LEU A 413 -15.83 6.45 1.65
CA LEU A 413 -15.84 6.27 0.20
C LEU A 413 -16.34 7.56 -0.42
N ALA A 414 -15.46 8.44 -0.88
CA ALA A 414 -15.83 9.74 -1.41
C ALA A 414 -14.70 10.37 -2.22
N ALA A 415 -14.99 11.45 -2.96
CA ALA A 415 -13.95 12.37 -3.39
C ALA A 415 -13.15 12.86 -2.16
N GLU A 416 -11.82 12.82 -2.25
CA GLU A 416 -10.90 13.13 -1.14
C GLU A 416 -11.09 12.24 0.11
N GLY A 417 -11.66 11.04 -0.03
CA GLY A 417 -11.89 10.11 1.09
C GLY A 417 -10.62 9.75 1.86
N ALA A 418 -9.46 9.69 1.17
CA ALA A 418 -8.16 9.44 1.79
C ALA A 418 -7.71 10.57 2.73
N GLU A 419 -8.15 11.80 2.49
CA GLU A 419 -7.85 12.97 3.34
C GLU A 419 -8.89 13.11 4.46
N LEU A 420 -10.18 12.94 4.11
CA LEU A 420 -11.29 13.11 5.05
C LEU A 420 -11.23 12.13 6.22
N VAL A 421 -10.72 10.92 6.02
CA VAL A 421 -10.60 9.91 7.09
C VAL A 421 -9.68 10.37 8.23
N HIS A 422 -8.72 11.28 7.98
CA HIS A 422 -7.81 11.77 9.01
C HIS A 422 -8.50 12.53 10.14
N VAL A 423 -9.71 13.07 9.91
CA VAL A 423 -10.55 13.63 10.98
C VAL A 423 -10.88 12.57 12.04
N PHE A 424 -11.20 11.35 11.60
CA PHE A 424 -11.48 10.23 12.49
C PHE A 424 -10.20 9.65 13.11
N VAL A 425 -9.10 9.59 12.36
CA VAL A 425 -7.77 9.20 12.88
C VAL A 425 -7.38 10.06 14.08
N ALA A 426 -7.51 11.39 13.96
CA ALA A 426 -7.17 12.31 15.04
C ALA A 426 -8.08 12.10 16.26
N LEU A 427 -9.39 11.96 16.05
CA LEU A 427 -10.35 11.78 17.15
C LEU A 427 -10.15 10.45 17.90
N MET A 428 -9.88 9.37 17.17
CA MET A 428 -9.63 8.05 17.74
C MET A 428 -8.32 8.01 18.55
N ASN A 429 -7.24 8.61 18.04
CA ASN A 429 -5.99 8.73 18.79
C ASN A 429 -6.15 9.60 20.06
N ALA A 430 -6.99 10.63 20.01
CA ALA A 430 -7.32 11.43 21.18
C ALA A 430 -8.24 10.70 22.20
N GLY A 431 -8.76 9.51 21.84
CA GLY A 431 -9.69 8.75 22.67
C GLY A 431 -11.01 9.48 22.95
N ALA A 432 -11.38 10.43 22.09
CA ALA A 432 -12.50 11.34 22.29
C ALA A 432 -13.82 10.76 21.74
N PRO A 433 -14.98 11.14 22.31
CA PRO A 433 -16.28 10.68 21.82
C PRO A 433 -16.67 11.37 20.51
N TYR A 434 -17.53 10.72 19.71
CA TYR A 434 -18.00 11.27 18.42
C TYR A 434 -18.73 12.61 18.57
N THR A 435 -19.27 12.90 19.76
CA THR A 435 -20.00 14.15 20.06
C THR A 435 -19.12 15.39 19.91
N VAL A 436 -17.79 15.25 19.90
CA VAL A 436 -16.86 16.34 19.56
C VAL A 436 -17.09 16.81 18.12
N LEU A 437 -17.27 15.88 17.16
CA LEU A 437 -17.55 16.22 15.77
C LEU A 437 -18.94 16.84 15.58
N ASP A 438 -19.94 16.33 16.28
CA ASP A 438 -21.30 16.89 16.24
C ASP A 438 -21.33 18.37 16.64
N ARG A 439 -20.58 18.72 17.69
CA ARG A 439 -20.49 20.10 18.22
C ARG A 439 -19.51 21.00 17.48
N ALA A 440 -18.62 20.45 16.66
CA ALA A 440 -17.61 21.21 15.94
C ALA A 440 -18.23 22.16 14.91
N LEU A 441 -17.66 23.36 14.73
CA LEU A 441 -18.02 24.25 13.64
C LEU A 441 -17.22 23.85 12.39
N HIS A 442 -17.90 23.46 11.30
CA HIS A 442 -17.28 23.14 10.02
C HIS A 442 -17.43 24.29 9.04
N ILE A 443 -16.44 24.44 8.15
CA ILE A 443 -16.48 25.39 7.03
C ILE A 443 -17.54 24.91 6.02
N HIS A 444 -18.31 25.84 5.47
CA HIS A 444 -19.36 25.57 4.48
C HIS A 444 -19.14 26.36 3.18
N PRO A 445 -19.35 25.75 1.99
CA PRO A 445 -19.58 24.32 1.76
C PRO A 445 -18.25 23.53 1.67
N THR A 446 -18.15 22.39 2.36
CA THR A 446 -17.00 21.48 2.26
C THR A 446 -17.41 20.00 2.27
N LEU A 447 -16.55 19.13 1.71
CA LEU A 447 -16.74 17.68 1.82
C LEU A 447 -16.66 17.22 3.29
N SER A 448 -15.81 17.88 4.09
CA SER A 448 -15.66 17.61 5.52
C SER A 448 -16.93 17.84 6.35
N GLU A 449 -17.94 18.55 5.86
CA GLU A 449 -19.25 18.59 6.51
C GLU A 449 -19.90 17.20 6.63
N ALA A 450 -19.53 16.25 5.77
CA ALA A 450 -20.00 14.86 5.86
C ALA A 450 -19.52 14.15 7.13
N THR A 451 -18.30 14.44 7.63
CA THR A 451 -17.76 13.81 8.85
C THR A 451 -18.50 14.25 10.12
N LYS A 452 -19.05 15.47 10.12
CA LYS A 452 -19.99 15.94 11.15
C LYS A 452 -21.41 15.41 10.94
N SER A 453 -21.88 15.40 9.69
CA SER A 453 -23.27 15.03 9.39
C SER A 453 -23.54 13.54 9.63
N VAL A 454 -22.56 12.67 9.37
CA VAL A 454 -22.69 11.23 9.65
C VAL A 454 -22.94 10.95 11.13
N VAL A 455 -22.25 11.64 12.04
CA VAL A 455 -22.39 11.37 13.48
C VAL A 455 -23.73 11.88 14.06
N LYS A 456 -24.45 12.75 13.34
CA LYS A 456 -25.83 13.15 13.71
C LYS A 456 -26.87 12.07 13.43
N GLY A 457 -26.52 11.03 12.65
CA GLY A 457 -27.35 9.85 12.45
C GLY A 457 -27.26 8.85 13.62
N LEU A 458 -26.21 8.95 14.44
CA LEU A 458 -26.21 8.49 15.84
C LEU A 458 -27.05 9.53 16.62
N GLY A 459 -27.35 9.46 17.91
CA GLY A 459 -28.19 10.50 18.56
C GLY A 459 -29.68 10.58 18.17
N ALA A 460 -30.07 10.25 16.93
CA ALA A 460 -31.45 9.93 16.54
C ALA A 460 -31.90 8.56 17.06
#